data_AF-A0A6I9P7S3-F1
#
_entry.id   AF-A0A6I9P7S3-F1
#
_cell.length_a   1.000
_cell.length_b   1.000
_cell.length_c   1.000
_cell.angle_alpha   90.00
_cell.angle_beta   90.00
_cell.angle_gamma   90.00
#
_symmetry.space_group_name_H-M   'P 1'
#
loop_
_entity.id
_entity.type
_entity.pdbx_description
1 polymer ?
#
loop_
_entity_poly.entity_id
_entity_poly.type
_entity_poly.pdbx_seq_one_letter_code
_entity_poly.pdbx_strand_id
1 'polypeptide(L)'
;MTNLVFVSLLMITILVSTASAQGGIASCCRKLSNTLVQRERLMKYYKQNKLVCPINAVVFTTRNNKRICSDPKEVWTLTSMAYIDGKNWQLQRLT
;
A
#
# COMPACT_ATOMS: atom_id res chain seq x y z
N MET A 1 4.50 44.50 -19.25
CA MET A 1 4.31 44.21 -17.81
C MET A 1 3.24 43.15 -17.54
N THR A 2 2.15 43.09 -18.32
CA THR A 2 1.05 42.10 -18.15
C THR A 2 1.48 40.66 -18.45
N ASN A 3 2.26 40.42 -19.51
CA ASN A 3 2.75 39.08 -19.89
C ASN A 3 3.55 38.37 -18.79
N LEU A 4 4.37 39.12 -18.03
CA LEU A 4 5.19 38.56 -16.96
C LEU A 4 4.33 38.12 -15.76
N VAL A 5 3.22 38.83 -15.50
CA VAL A 5 2.24 38.48 -14.46
C VAL A 5 1.44 37.23 -14.85
N PHE A 6 1.04 37.11 -16.13
CA PHE A 6 0.36 35.91 -16.64
C PHE A 6 1.26 34.66 -16.60
N VAL A 7 2.53 34.80 -17.00
CA VAL A 7 3.51 33.70 -16.93
C VAL A 7 3.77 33.30 -15.48
N SER A 8 3.88 34.25 -14.55
CA SER A 8 4.05 33.96 -13.12
C SER A 8 2.85 33.20 -12.54
N LEU A 9 1.62 33.62 -12.88
CA LEU A 9 0.39 32.97 -12.41
C LEU A 9 0.24 31.54 -12.95
N LEU A 10 0.64 31.30 -14.20
CA LEU A 10 0.66 29.97 -14.82
C LEU A 10 1.67 29.03 -14.16
N MET A 11 2.84 29.52 -13.75
CA MET A 11 3.84 28.69 -13.07
C MET A 11 3.36 28.25 -11.67
N ILE A 12 2.61 29.10 -10.97
CA ILE A 12 2.08 28.78 -9.63
C ILE A 12 1.00 27.69 -9.70
N THR A 13 0.13 27.68 -10.72
CA THR A 13 -0.93 26.66 -10.87
C THR A 13 -0.39 25.28 -11.24
N ILE A 14 0.71 25.20 -11.98
CA ILE A 14 1.38 23.93 -12.32
C ILE A 14 1.98 23.28 -11.06
N LEU A 15 2.55 24.07 -10.14
CA LEU A 15 3.11 23.57 -8.89
C LEU A 15 2.05 23.02 -7.91
N VAL A 16 0.84 23.59 -7.90
CA VAL A 16 -0.27 23.09 -7.06
C VAL A 16 -0.83 21.78 -7.62
N SER A 17 -0.79 21.59 -8.94
CA SER A 17 -1.37 20.41 -9.61
C SER A 17 -0.52 19.14 -9.48
N THR A 18 0.79 19.28 -9.19
CA THR A 18 1.69 18.15 -8.91
C THR A 18 1.58 17.64 -7.47
N ALA A 19 0.76 18.26 -6.62
CA ALA A 19 0.39 17.72 -5.31
C ALA A 19 -0.73 16.67 -5.42
N SER A 20 -0.62 15.73 -6.37
CA SER A 20 -1.52 14.59 -6.43
C SER A 20 -0.76 13.32 -6.80
N ALA A 21 -0.88 12.34 -5.90
CA ALA A 21 -0.37 10.96 -6.01
C ALA A 21 1.12 10.70 -5.71
N GLN A 22 1.74 11.42 -4.77
CA GLN A 22 2.91 10.87 -4.06
C GLN A 22 2.42 10.01 -2.90
N GLY A 23 2.46 8.68 -3.05
CA GLY A 23 2.14 7.70 -2.01
C GLY A 23 3.12 7.73 -0.83
N GLY A 24 3.08 8.81 -0.05
CA GLY A 24 4.02 9.16 1.01
C GLY A 24 3.35 9.53 2.33
N ILE A 25 2.18 8.96 2.60
CA ILE A 25 1.67 8.62 3.94
C ILE A 25 1.02 7.27 3.67
N ALA A 26 1.45 6.19 4.33
CA ALA A 26 0.83 4.89 4.10
C ALA A 26 -0.68 5.04 4.30
N SER A 27 -1.47 5.03 3.21
CA SER A 27 -2.90 5.27 3.32
C SER A 27 -3.47 4.16 4.18
N CYS A 28 -3.78 4.50 5.43
CA CYS A 28 -4.22 3.54 6.42
C CYS A 28 -5.39 2.74 5.86
N CYS A 29 -5.45 1.46 6.19
CA CYS A 29 -6.65 0.68 6.03
C CYS A 29 -7.80 1.38 6.73
N ARG A 30 -8.84 1.74 5.97
CA ARG A 30 -10.08 2.33 6.51
C ARG A 30 -11.07 1.28 6.96
N LYS A 31 -10.98 0.07 6.41
CA LYS A 31 -11.80 -1.09 6.76
C LYS A 31 -11.01 -2.39 6.52
N LEU A 32 -11.35 -3.41 7.28
CA LEU A 32 -10.89 -4.78 7.02
C LEU A 32 -11.78 -5.38 5.92
N SER A 33 -11.21 -6.26 5.12
CA SER A 33 -11.86 -6.96 4.03
C SER A 33 -11.90 -8.45 4.33
N ASN A 34 -13.05 -9.06 4.06
CA ASN A 34 -13.25 -10.51 4.08
C ASN A 34 -12.87 -11.16 2.74
N THR A 35 -12.27 -10.40 1.80
CA THR A 35 -11.83 -10.95 0.51
C THR A 35 -10.70 -11.95 0.72
N LEU A 36 -10.98 -13.21 0.42
CA LEU A 36 -9.99 -14.27 0.40
C LEU A 36 -9.50 -14.47 -1.03
N VAL A 37 -8.19 -14.38 -1.22
CA VAL A 37 -7.55 -14.58 -2.52
C VAL A 37 -6.65 -15.81 -2.45
N GLN A 38 -6.51 -16.52 -3.56
CA GLN A 38 -5.50 -17.56 -3.75
C GLN A 38 -4.10 -17.02 -3.40
N ARG A 39 -3.35 -17.73 -2.56
CA ARG A 39 -2.09 -17.25 -1.96
C ARG A 39 -1.03 -16.97 -3.01
N GLU A 40 -1.07 -17.66 -4.15
CA GLU A 40 -0.16 -17.50 -5.28
C GLU A 40 -0.28 -16.11 -5.93
N ARG A 41 -1.45 -15.47 -5.80
CA ARG A 41 -1.71 -14.12 -6.30
C ARG A 41 -1.24 -13.03 -5.32
N LEU A 42 -0.88 -13.39 -4.09
CA LEU A 42 -0.28 -12.48 -3.13
C LEU A 42 1.22 -12.35 -3.41
N MET A 43 1.71 -11.12 -3.40
CA MET A 43 3.10 -10.80 -3.71
C MET A 43 3.91 -10.50 -2.44
N LYS A 44 3.36 -9.65 -1.58
CA LYS A 44 4.00 -9.22 -0.33
C LYS A 44 2.93 -8.79 0.67
N TYR A 45 3.34 -8.64 1.92
CA TYR A 45 2.49 -8.07 2.95
C TYR A 45 3.30 -7.15 3.88
N TYR A 46 2.59 -6.31 4.64
CA TYR A 46 3.15 -5.63 5.79
C TYR A 46 2.11 -5.51 6.91
N LYS A 47 2.58 -5.40 8.15
CA LYS A 47 1.73 -5.08 9.31
C LYS A 47 1.59 -3.58 9.41
N GLN A 48 0.35 -3.09 9.48
CA GLN A 48 0.10 -1.67 9.63
C GLN A 48 0.54 -1.20 11.03
N ASN A 49 1.19 -0.03 11.10
CA ASN A 49 1.62 0.55 12.37
C ASN A 49 0.41 1.09 13.15
N LYS A 50 0.15 0.52 14.33
CA LYS A 50 -0.94 0.91 15.21
C LYS A 50 -0.82 2.32 15.78
N LEU A 51 0.40 2.85 15.91
CA LEU A 51 0.62 4.22 16.41
C LEU A 51 0.17 5.27 15.40
N VAL A 52 0.24 4.95 14.11
CA VAL A 52 -0.10 5.87 13.01
C VAL A 52 -1.51 5.62 12.47
N CYS A 53 -1.95 4.36 12.48
CA CYS A 53 -3.26 3.97 11.98
C CYS A 53 -4.05 3.23 13.06
N PRO A 54 -5.30 3.64 13.35
CA PRO A 54 -6.08 3.08 14.46
C PRO A 54 -6.53 1.63 14.20
N ILE A 55 -6.67 1.25 12.93
CA ILE A 55 -7.09 -0.11 12.56
C ILE A 55 -5.88 -1.04 12.54
N ASN A 56 -5.95 -2.10 13.35
CA ASN A 56 -4.99 -3.18 13.32
C ASN A 56 -5.22 -4.04 12.07
N ALA A 57 -4.31 -3.97 11.09
CA ALA A 57 -4.46 -4.66 9.82
C ALA A 57 -3.14 -5.25 9.33
N VAL A 58 -3.25 -6.38 8.64
CA VAL A 58 -2.21 -6.86 7.70
C VAL A 58 -2.63 -6.41 6.31
N VAL A 59 -1.71 -5.77 5.59
CA VAL A 59 -1.97 -5.29 4.24
C VAL A 59 -1.26 -6.20 3.25
N PHE A 60 -2.03 -6.96 2.49
CA PHE A 60 -1.52 -7.73 1.36
C PHE A 60 -1.48 -6.87 0.10
N THR A 61 -0.45 -7.04 -0.70
CA THR A 61 -0.38 -6.53 -2.08
C THR A 61 -0.44 -7.72 -3.03
N THR A 62 -1.41 -7.70 -3.94
CA THR A 62 -1.52 -8.72 -4.99
C THR A 62 -0.54 -8.45 -6.14
N ARG A 63 -0.33 -9.44 -7.02
CA ARG A 63 0.45 -9.26 -8.26
C ARG A 63 -0.08 -8.14 -9.16
N ASN A 64 -1.38 -7.84 -9.08
CA ASN A 64 -2.02 -6.77 -9.84
C ASN A 64 -1.99 -5.43 -9.06
N ASN A 65 -1.08 -5.27 -8.10
CA ASN A 65 -0.92 -4.09 -7.25
C ASN A 65 -2.19 -3.67 -6.46
N LYS A 66 -3.15 -4.58 -6.26
CA LYS A 66 -4.30 -4.31 -5.41
C LYS A 66 -3.92 -4.52 -3.94
N ARG A 67 -4.39 -3.61 -3.09
CA ARG A 67 -4.21 -3.68 -1.63
C ARG A 67 -5.43 -4.35 -0.99
N ILE A 68 -5.18 -5.29 -0.10
CA ILE A 68 -6.21 -5.97 0.70
C ILE A 68 -5.84 -5.78 2.16
N CYS A 69 -6.73 -5.13 2.91
CA CYS A 69 -6.62 -4.96 4.35
C CYS A 69 -7.30 -6.14 5.04
N SER A 70 -6.58 -6.92 5.82
CA SER A 70 -7.09 -8.15 6.43
C SER A 70 -6.89 -8.14 7.94
N ASP A 71 -7.80 -8.78 8.66
CA ASP A 71 -7.70 -8.91 10.11
C ASP A 71 -6.49 -9.81 10.46
N PRO A 72 -5.54 -9.35 11.31
CA PRO A 72 -4.42 -10.17 11.76
C PRO A 72 -4.81 -11.41 12.57
N LYS A 73 -6.06 -11.51 13.06
CA LYS A 73 -6.56 -12.65 13.83
C LYS A 73 -7.18 -13.75 12.96
N GLU A 74 -7.48 -13.46 11.70
CA GLU A 74 -8.07 -14.43 10.79
C GLU A 74 -7.07 -15.52 10.39
N VAL A 75 -7.53 -16.78 10.39
CA VAL A 75 -6.69 -17.94 10.05
C VAL A 75 -6.14 -17.81 8.62
N TRP A 76 -6.96 -17.31 7.69
CA TRP A 76 -6.51 -17.07 6.32
C TRP A 76 -5.39 -16.04 6.25
N THR A 77 -5.45 -14.96 7.05
CA THR A 77 -4.39 -13.94 7.11
C THR A 77 -3.08 -14.55 7.60
N LEU A 78 -3.12 -15.27 8.72
CA LEU A 78 -1.95 -15.87 9.35
C LEU A 78 -1.27 -16.89 8.42
N THR A 79 -2.06 -17.79 7.84
CA THR A 79 -1.54 -18.80 6.91
C THR A 79 -1.03 -18.21 5.60
N SER A 80 -1.60 -17.09 5.13
CA SER A 80 -1.12 -16.38 3.94
C SER A 80 0.19 -15.63 4.19
N MET A 81 0.39 -15.07 5.38
CA MET A 81 1.69 -14.51 5.79
C MET A 81 2.76 -15.60 5.79
N ALA A 82 2.49 -16.74 6.44
CA ALA A 82 3.44 -17.85 6.52
C ALA A 82 3.84 -18.39 5.13
N TYR A 83 2.88 -18.46 4.19
CA TYR A 83 3.17 -18.84 2.81
C TYR A 83 4.15 -17.87 2.13
N ILE A 84 3.94 -16.55 2.29
CA ILE A 84 4.82 -15.52 1.73
C ILE A 84 6.20 -15.56 2.38
N ASP A 85 6.27 -15.69 3.70
CA ASP A 85 7.53 -15.79 4.46
C ASP A 85 8.33 -17.01 4.00
N GLY A 86 7.68 -18.16 3.85
CA GLY A 86 8.29 -19.38 3.32
C GLY A 86 8.85 -19.17 1.91
N LYS A 87 8.08 -18.54 1.01
CA LYS A 87 8.54 -18.20 -0.34
C LYS A 87 9.75 -17.26 -0.33
N ASN A 88 9.73 -16.22 0.50
CA ASN A 88 10.81 -15.25 0.60
C ASN A 88 12.09 -15.91 1.15
N TRP A 89 11.97 -16.80 2.12
CA TRP A 89 13.10 -17.57 2.64
C TRP A 89 13.74 -18.45 1.55
N GLN A 90 12.94 -19.10 0.70
CA GLN A 90 13.50 -19.84 -0.45
C GLN A 90 14.25 -18.91 -1.40
N LEU A 91 13.68 -17.76 -1.74
CA LEU A 91 14.33 -16.78 -2.63
C LEU A 91 15.66 -16.27 -2.06
N GLN A 92 15.70 -15.94 -0.76
CA GLN A 92 16.92 -15.49 -0.08
C GLN A 92 18.03 -16.55 -0.05
N ARG A 93 17.70 -17.83 -0.14
CA ARG A 93 18.69 -18.92 -0.20
C ARG A 93 19.23 -19.19 -1.61
N LEU A 94 18.55 -18.68 -2.63
CA LEU A 94 18.91 -18.87 -4.04
C LEU A 94 19.72 -17.70 -4.62
N THR A 95 19.70 -16.55 -3.95
CA THR A 95 20.52 -15.36 -4.23
C THR A 95 21.75 -15.34 -3.35
#